data_AF-A0A934DWV9-F1
#
_entry.id   AF-A0A934DWV9-F1
#
_cell.length_a   1.000
_cell.length_b   1.000
_cell.length_c   1.000
_cell.angle_alpha   90.00
_cell.angle_beta   90.00
_cell.angle_gamma   90.00
#
_symmetry.space_group_name_H-M   'P 1'
#
loop_
_entity.id
_entity.type
_entity.pdbx_description
1 polymer ?
#
loop_
_entity_poly.entity_id
_entity_poly.type
_entity_poly.pdbx_seq_one_letter_code
_entity_poly.pdbx_strand_id
1 'polypeptide(L)'
;MGNPTRSDLWPGRARVFAGLVAAFATVCLAAAPAVAQGLKLDTAKEKEAEVYDKPNPHSELECTECHDVKPPEGTTAETVKFKNGEKGNVDLCMGCHDASDNVHPINMDPTKATPPIKVPEMFPLERLGVYKGSVICSTCHFIHTKTAGLKLMRGFPASSDPEDVAKAKFKDRRDLCRSCHGEGLKAKSPHQGRGGEGKKACSFCHGKEPKEGEKIQFTKNPVDLCDFCHAATRGGHFLLVNPFADPNLKEEIAKANLPMIGGEYTCVSCHNPHGGTGEEKFLRKEFVALALKSARVRPHFLKAFCEACHTVRPKLPKGAPGAQTLAEIPLRSDDPNALCNRCHESGLSKANAHPIKVVEGVFKDRIPAGWPLHNGSLTCLTCHTGGDSPVLDPANPNFLRGGPYKVRNEVCWNCHRQAEFASINPHERINKLEGCEFCHQTKPDIEKLKAGIAQSVKFKGDIVLLCIRCHEPFDHPSSIPHVGKLNKE
;
A
#
# COMPACT_ATOMS: atom_id res chain seq x y z
N MET A 1 14.15 -68.93 -65.88
CA MET A 1 13.23 -70.06 -66.08
C MET A 1 12.40 -70.15 -64.81
N GLY A 2 11.09 -69.97 -64.72
CA GLY A 2 9.99 -69.75 -65.65
C GLY A 2 8.72 -70.11 -64.86
N ASN A 3 7.69 -69.26 -64.96
CA ASN A 3 6.27 -69.55 -64.69
C ASN A 3 5.76 -69.62 -63.21
N PRO A 4 4.43 -69.52 -62.95
CA PRO A 4 3.62 -68.28 -63.08
C PRO A 4 2.46 -68.18 -62.03
N THR A 5 1.70 -67.08 -62.11
CA THR A 5 0.24 -66.89 -61.92
C THR A 5 -0.62 -67.81 -61.02
N ARG A 6 -1.36 -67.17 -60.09
CA ARG A 6 -2.81 -67.33 -59.82
C ARG A 6 -3.28 -66.03 -59.13
N SER A 7 -4.01 -65.12 -59.78
CA SER A 7 -5.44 -65.14 -60.16
C SER A 7 -6.39 -65.25 -58.95
N ASP A 8 -7.02 -64.10 -58.69
CA ASP A 8 -8.45 -63.90 -58.38
C ASP A 8 -9.01 -64.37 -57.04
N LEU A 9 -9.40 -63.41 -56.19
CA LEU A 9 -10.80 -62.98 -56.07
C LEU A 9 -10.94 -61.73 -55.17
N TRP A 10 -11.43 -60.65 -55.79
CA TRP A 10 -12.05 -59.46 -55.17
C TRP A 10 -13.53 -59.78 -54.81
N PRO A 11 -14.37 -58.90 -54.20
CA PRO A 11 -14.16 -57.48 -53.88
C PRO A 11 -14.68 -57.02 -52.50
N GLY A 12 -14.37 -55.78 -52.11
CA GLY A 12 -15.32 -54.99 -51.30
C GLY A 12 -14.77 -53.98 -50.31
N ARG A 13 -14.84 -52.70 -50.70
CA ARG A 13 -15.02 -51.48 -49.86
C ARG A 13 -13.85 -51.10 -48.95
N ALA A 14 -13.02 -50.13 -49.33
CA ALA A 14 -13.25 -48.69 -49.28
C ALA A 14 -13.47 -48.11 -47.85
N ARG A 15 -12.49 -47.29 -47.44
CA ARG A 15 -12.49 -46.29 -46.35
C ARG A 15 -12.46 -46.83 -44.92
N VAL A 16 -11.28 -46.83 -44.29
CA VAL A 16 -10.90 -45.93 -43.17
C VAL A 16 -9.36 -45.99 -43.05
N PHE A 17 -8.65 -44.99 -43.57
CA PHE A 17 -7.23 -44.75 -43.26
C PHE A 17 -7.13 -43.32 -42.74
N ALA A 18 -7.39 -43.17 -41.44
CA ALA A 18 -7.04 -41.99 -40.65
C ALA A 18 -7.07 -42.42 -39.18
N GLY A 19 -5.92 -42.66 -38.58
CA GLY A 19 -5.85 -42.96 -37.15
C GLY A 19 -4.63 -43.74 -36.72
N LEU A 20 -3.42 -43.35 -37.16
CA LEU A 20 -2.19 -43.93 -36.63
C LEU A 20 -0.98 -42.99 -36.75
N VAL A 21 -1.15 -41.72 -36.35
CA VAL A 21 -0.06 -40.83 -35.93
C VAL A 21 -0.60 -39.86 -34.87
N ALA A 22 -0.80 -40.34 -33.66
CA ALA A 22 -1.09 -39.48 -32.49
C ALA A 22 -0.57 -40.15 -31.23
N ALA A 23 0.73 -40.42 -31.19
CA ALA A 23 1.42 -40.79 -29.97
C ALA A 23 2.79 -40.10 -29.95
N PHE A 24 3.03 -39.34 -28.89
CA PHE A 24 4.30 -38.71 -28.52
C PHE A 24 4.72 -37.44 -29.28
N ALA A 25 3.96 -36.37 -29.07
CA ALA A 25 4.53 -35.03 -29.01
C ALA A 25 3.83 -34.23 -27.89
N THR A 26 3.90 -34.73 -26.65
CA THR A 26 3.67 -33.88 -25.48
C THR A 26 4.87 -32.94 -25.39
N VAL A 27 4.81 -31.85 -26.16
CA VAL A 27 5.71 -30.72 -25.99
C VAL A 27 5.51 -30.25 -24.56
N CYS A 28 6.51 -30.50 -23.70
CA CYS A 28 6.69 -29.76 -22.46
C CYS A 28 6.87 -28.30 -22.85
N LEU A 29 5.76 -27.57 -23.00
CA LEU A 29 5.72 -26.12 -22.94
C LEU A 29 6.17 -25.79 -21.52
N ALA A 30 7.47 -25.66 -21.33
CA ALA A 30 8.01 -25.01 -20.15
C ALA A 30 7.29 -23.66 -20.07
N ALA A 31 6.47 -23.48 -19.03
CA ALA A 31 5.78 -22.23 -18.80
C ALA A 31 6.83 -21.13 -18.87
N ALA A 32 6.65 -20.17 -19.80
CA ALA A 32 7.54 -19.03 -19.88
C ALA A 32 7.63 -18.43 -18.46
N PRO A 33 8.85 -18.20 -17.93
CA PRO A 33 9.00 -17.70 -16.58
C PRO A 33 8.14 -16.45 -16.45
N ALA A 34 7.25 -16.44 -15.43
CA ALA A 34 6.33 -15.35 -15.20
C ALA A 34 7.12 -14.04 -15.22
N VAL A 35 6.86 -13.21 -16.25
CA VAL A 35 7.51 -11.91 -16.37
C VAL A 35 7.18 -11.14 -15.10
N ALA A 36 8.22 -10.67 -14.39
CA ALA A 36 8.05 -9.96 -13.14
C ALA A 36 7.07 -8.80 -13.35
N GLN A 37 5.86 -8.92 -12.79
CA GLN A 37 4.89 -7.85 -12.74
C GLN A 37 5.37 -6.86 -11.67
N GLY A 38 5.96 -5.75 -12.09
CA GLY A 38 6.15 -4.58 -11.26
C GLY A 38 4.82 -3.91 -10.87
N LEU A 39 4.94 -2.73 -10.27
CA LEU A 39 3.79 -1.95 -9.84
C LEU A 39 3.29 -1.15 -11.04
N LYS A 40 2.11 -1.49 -11.56
CA LYS A 40 1.39 -0.64 -12.52
C LYS A 40 0.81 0.58 -11.82
N LEU A 41 1.67 1.54 -11.47
CA LEU A 41 1.36 2.65 -10.56
C LEU A 41 0.25 3.59 -11.06
N ASP A 42 0.05 3.67 -12.38
CA ASP A 42 -1.00 4.45 -13.03
C ASP A 42 -2.41 3.89 -12.79
N THR A 43 -2.51 2.57 -12.60
CA THR A 43 -3.76 1.83 -12.40
C THR A 43 -3.83 1.14 -11.04
N ALA A 44 -2.77 1.27 -10.24
CA ALA A 44 -2.69 0.60 -8.97
C ALA A 44 -3.80 1.10 -8.05
N LYS A 45 -4.52 0.16 -7.46
CA LYS A 45 -5.49 0.41 -6.41
C LYS A 45 -4.85 0.04 -5.08
N GLU A 46 -5.38 0.62 -4.01
CA GLU A 46 -4.98 0.19 -2.67
C GLU A 46 -5.33 -1.29 -2.58
N LYS A 47 -4.31 -2.14 -2.36
CA LYS A 47 -4.60 -3.53 -2.03
C LYS A 47 -5.32 -3.48 -0.70
N GLU A 48 -6.52 -4.04 -0.65
CA GLU A 48 -7.17 -4.34 0.62
C GLU A 48 -6.14 -5.02 1.51
N ALA A 49 -6.05 -4.59 2.77
CA ALA A 49 -5.16 -5.20 3.73
C ALA A 49 -5.37 -6.72 3.65
N GLU A 50 -4.29 -7.51 3.54
CA GLU A 50 -4.44 -8.96 3.49
C GLU A 50 -5.28 -9.41 4.68
N VAL A 51 -6.51 -9.77 4.38
CA VAL A 51 -7.47 -10.25 5.38
C VAL A 51 -6.95 -11.57 5.88
N TYR A 52 -6.93 -11.75 7.20
CA TYR A 52 -6.45 -13.00 7.80
C TYR A 52 -7.31 -14.19 7.35
N ASP A 53 -8.55 -13.94 6.93
CA ASP A 53 -9.57 -14.94 6.58
C ASP A 53 -9.43 -15.60 5.20
N LYS A 54 -8.25 -15.53 4.57
CA LYS A 54 -8.02 -16.30 3.33
C LYS A 54 -8.14 -17.80 3.64
N PRO A 55 -8.83 -18.60 2.82
CA PRO A 55 -8.85 -20.06 3.01
C PRO A 55 -7.43 -20.64 3.04
N ASN A 56 -7.18 -21.58 3.95
CA ASN A 56 -5.91 -22.30 3.97
C ASN A 56 -5.84 -23.26 2.77
N PRO A 57 -4.90 -23.11 1.83
CA PRO A 57 -4.84 -23.99 0.65
C PRO A 57 -4.52 -25.45 1.02
N HIS A 58 -4.03 -25.71 2.23
CA HIS A 58 -3.75 -27.06 2.71
C HIS A 58 -4.95 -27.72 3.40
N SER A 59 -6.02 -26.98 3.71
CA SER A 59 -7.18 -27.59 4.39
C SER A 59 -7.98 -28.53 3.48
N GLU A 60 -7.76 -28.43 2.17
CA GLU A 60 -8.37 -29.31 1.16
C GLU A 60 -7.50 -30.53 0.84
N LEU A 61 -6.27 -30.60 1.37
CA LEU A 61 -5.39 -31.75 1.16
C LEU A 61 -5.76 -32.89 2.10
N GLU A 62 -5.75 -34.11 1.56
CA GLU A 62 -5.86 -35.30 2.37
C GLU A 62 -4.65 -35.43 3.30
N CYS A 63 -4.84 -35.91 4.53
CA CYS A 63 -3.75 -36.04 5.50
C CYS A 63 -2.59 -36.89 4.95
N THR A 64 -2.89 -37.86 4.09
CA THR A 64 -1.93 -38.76 3.44
C THR A 64 -1.11 -38.12 2.31
N GLU A 65 -1.37 -36.86 1.97
CA GLU A 65 -0.50 -36.06 1.11
C GLU A 65 0.82 -35.73 1.85
N CYS A 66 0.73 -35.46 3.14
CA CYS A 66 1.87 -35.08 3.98
C CYS A 66 2.34 -36.20 4.93
N HIS A 67 1.42 -37.05 5.37
CA HIS A 67 1.67 -38.09 6.36
C HIS A 67 1.63 -39.49 5.73
N ASP A 68 2.35 -40.45 6.33
CA ASP A 68 2.31 -41.85 5.86
C ASP A 68 0.90 -42.44 5.99
N VAL A 69 0.21 -42.06 7.07
CA VAL A 69 -1.16 -42.45 7.38
C VAL A 69 -1.87 -41.25 8.00
N LYS A 70 -3.20 -41.21 7.93
CA LYS A 70 -4.00 -40.19 8.63
C LYS A 70 -3.72 -40.29 10.14
N PRO A 71 -3.14 -39.25 10.77
CA PRO A 71 -2.88 -39.29 12.20
C PRO A 71 -4.18 -39.38 13.00
N PRO A 72 -4.22 -40.14 14.11
CA PRO A 72 -5.31 -40.07 15.06
C PRO A 72 -5.52 -38.64 15.58
N GLU A 73 -6.73 -38.30 15.99
CA GLU A 73 -7.01 -37.01 16.62
C GLU A 73 -6.20 -36.85 17.91
N GLY A 74 -5.67 -35.65 18.15
CA GLY A 74 -4.81 -35.36 19.32
C GLY A 74 -3.35 -35.83 19.18
N THR A 75 -2.95 -36.42 18.05
CA THR A 75 -1.55 -36.80 17.81
C THR A 75 -0.64 -35.57 17.77
N THR A 76 0.51 -35.66 18.44
CA THR A 76 1.48 -34.58 18.48
C THR A 76 2.52 -34.71 17.37
N ALA A 77 3.23 -33.63 17.06
CA ALA A 77 4.33 -33.65 16.09
C ALA A 77 5.48 -34.60 16.49
N GLU A 78 5.54 -35.11 17.73
CA GLU A 78 6.54 -36.13 18.14
C GLU A 78 6.22 -37.52 17.58
N THR A 79 4.95 -37.82 17.28
CA THR A 79 4.46 -39.19 17.05
C THR A 79 3.95 -39.43 15.63
N VAL A 80 3.77 -38.37 14.85
CA VAL A 80 3.36 -38.46 13.45
C VAL A 80 4.53 -38.87 12.54
N LYS A 81 4.25 -39.75 11.58
CA LYS A 81 5.19 -40.11 10.50
C LYS A 81 4.84 -39.37 9.22
N PHE A 82 5.84 -38.74 8.60
CA PHE A 82 5.70 -38.03 7.33
C PHE A 82 5.94 -38.95 6.15
N LYS A 83 5.23 -38.70 5.04
CA LYS A 83 5.27 -39.49 3.79
C LYS A 83 6.68 -39.69 3.22
N ASN A 84 7.58 -38.74 3.52
CA ASN A 84 8.96 -38.76 3.04
C ASN A 84 9.96 -39.30 4.06
N GLY A 85 9.49 -39.81 5.21
CA GLY A 85 10.30 -40.46 6.24
C GLY A 85 11.49 -39.61 6.69
N GLU A 86 12.69 -40.19 6.60
CA GLU A 86 13.94 -39.53 7.03
C GLU A 86 14.44 -38.43 6.08
N LYS A 87 13.78 -38.20 4.94
CA LYS A 87 14.12 -37.07 4.07
C LYS A 87 13.75 -35.71 4.70
N GLY A 88 12.85 -35.70 5.69
CA GLY A 88 12.52 -34.53 6.50
C GLY A 88 11.65 -33.51 5.78
N ASN A 89 11.02 -32.58 6.50
CA ASN A 89 9.89 -31.80 5.97
C ASN A 89 10.23 -30.88 4.78
N VAL A 90 11.49 -30.48 4.60
CA VAL A 90 11.89 -29.63 3.46
C VAL A 90 11.56 -30.30 2.14
N ASP A 91 11.96 -31.56 1.96
CA ASP A 91 11.72 -32.29 0.72
C ASP A 91 10.23 -32.52 0.47
N LEU A 92 9.45 -32.67 1.54
CA LEU A 92 7.99 -32.78 1.45
C LEU A 92 7.39 -31.48 0.91
N CYS A 93 7.73 -30.34 1.52
CA CYS A 93 7.22 -29.03 1.08
C CYS A 93 7.64 -28.71 -0.35
N MET A 94 8.88 -29.03 -0.73
CA MET A 94 9.41 -28.79 -2.06
C MET A 94 8.79 -29.69 -3.15
N GLY A 95 8.02 -30.71 -2.77
CA GLY A 95 7.20 -31.47 -3.72
C GLY A 95 6.06 -30.63 -4.33
N CYS A 96 5.64 -29.57 -3.65
CA CYS A 96 4.55 -28.69 -4.08
C CYS A 96 4.95 -27.21 -4.20
N HIS A 97 6.08 -26.81 -3.61
CA HIS A 97 6.58 -25.44 -3.59
C HIS A 97 7.92 -25.32 -4.27
N ASP A 98 8.13 -24.22 -4.99
CA ASP A 98 9.43 -23.93 -5.58
C ASP A 98 10.41 -23.44 -4.50
N ALA A 99 11.70 -23.74 -4.67
CA ALA A 99 12.72 -23.22 -3.78
C ALA A 99 12.72 -21.68 -3.71
N SER A 100 12.31 -21.02 -4.80
CA SER A 100 12.15 -19.56 -4.92
C SER A 100 10.99 -18.98 -4.08
N ASP A 101 10.08 -19.83 -3.58
CA ASP A 101 9.05 -19.39 -2.63
C ASP A 101 9.64 -19.02 -1.27
N ASN A 102 10.82 -19.58 -0.95
CA ASN A 102 11.51 -19.34 0.31
C ASN A 102 12.40 -18.10 0.22
N VAL A 103 11.90 -17.01 0.81
CA VAL A 103 12.64 -15.75 0.94
C VAL A 103 13.54 -15.71 2.19
N HIS A 104 13.44 -16.71 3.06
CA HIS A 104 14.29 -16.89 4.24
C HIS A 104 15.07 -18.21 4.13
N PRO A 105 16.36 -18.25 4.51
CA PRO A 105 17.13 -19.49 4.51
C PRO A 105 16.47 -20.61 5.33
N ILE A 106 16.43 -21.81 4.77
CA ILE A 106 16.03 -23.05 5.44
C ILE A 106 17.24 -23.98 5.57
N ASN A 107 17.11 -25.07 6.33
CA ASN A 107 18.21 -25.96 6.68
C ASN A 107 19.36 -25.22 7.39
N MET A 108 18.99 -24.31 8.29
CA MET A 108 19.96 -23.56 9.09
C MET A 108 19.90 -24.04 10.53
N ASP A 109 21.02 -24.54 11.04
CA ASP A 109 21.20 -24.84 12.46
C ASP A 109 21.37 -23.51 13.23
N PRO A 110 20.36 -23.07 14.01
CA PRO A 110 20.39 -21.77 14.66
C PRO A 110 21.50 -21.67 15.72
N THR A 111 21.99 -22.80 16.24
CA THR A 111 23.07 -22.84 17.23
C THR A 111 24.44 -22.51 16.63
N LYS A 112 24.59 -22.71 15.31
CA LYS A 112 25.80 -22.40 14.55
C LYS A 112 25.81 -20.98 13.97
N ALA A 113 24.73 -20.23 14.14
CA ALA A 113 24.70 -18.82 13.75
C ALA A 113 25.69 -18.01 14.60
N THR A 114 26.12 -16.86 14.09
CA THR A 114 26.96 -15.92 14.85
C THR A 114 26.22 -14.59 15.03
N PRO A 115 25.86 -14.21 16.27
CA PRO A 115 25.84 -15.07 17.47
C PRO A 115 24.79 -16.21 17.33
N PRO A 116 24.89 -17.28 18.17
CA PRO A 116 23.89 -18.34 18.19
C PRO A 116 22.48 -17.78 18.42
N ILE A 117 21.52 -18.28 17.66
CA ILE A 117 20.12 -17.87 17.71
C ILE A 117 19.38 -18.74 18.73
N LYS A 118 18.80 -18.11 19.75
CA LYS A 118 17.88 -18.78 20.66
C LYS A 118 16.49 -18.81 20.01
N VAL A 119 16.12 -19.96 19.47
CA VAL A 119 14.80 -20.14 18.83
C VAL A 119 13.72 -20.23 19.92
N PRO A 120 12.67 -19.40 19.88
CA PRO A 120 11.54 -19.51 20.81
C PRO A 120 10.83 -20.86 20.69
N GLU A 121 10.35 -21.38 21.82
CA GLU A 121 9.73 -22.72 21.92
C GLU A 121 8.59 -22.97 20.92
N MET A 122 7.83 -21.93 20.59
CA MET A 122 6.74 -22.02 19.61
C MET A 122 7.18 -22.31 18.17
N PHE A 123 8.49 -22.22 17.87
CA PHE A 123 9.05 -22.47 16.55
C PHE A 123 9.80 -23.81 16.59
N PRO A 124 9.12 -24.93 16.28
CA PRO A 124 9.74 -26.23 16.35
C PRO A 124 10.84 -26.34 15.29
N LEU A 125 12.03 -26.73 15.72
CA LEU A 125 13.10 -27.15 14.81
C LEU A 125 12.76 -28.55 14.26
N GLU A 126 13.30 -28.87 13.09
CA GLU A 126 13.15 -30.20 12.52
C GLU A 126 13.71 -31.26 13.47
N ARG A 127 13.02 -32.39 13.58
CA ARG A 127 13.32 -33.44 14.55
C ARG A 127 13.89 -34.68 13.89
N LEU A 128 13.64 -34.85 12.60
CA LEU A 128 13.94 -36.06 11.85
C LEU A 128 14.91 -35.79 10.71
N GLY A 129 15.60 -36.85 10.29
CA GLY A 129 16.35 -36.85 9.05
C GLY A 129 17.60 -35.98 9.04
N VAL A 130 18.05 -35.67 7.82
CA VAL A 130 19.26 -34.90 7.53
C VAL A 130 19.19 -33.43 8.01
N TYR A 131 17.99 -32.96 8.33
CA TYR A 131 17.73 -31.58 8.73
C TYR A 131 17.46 -31.43 10.24
N LYS A 132 17.65 -32.49 11.05
CA LYS A 132 17.42 -32.46 12.50
C LYS A 132 18.16 -31.31 13.19
N GLY A 133 17.44 -30.51 13.97
CA GLY A 133 17.93 -29.33 14.67
C GLY A 133 17.95 -28.05 13.81
N SER A 134 17.56 -28.12 12.54
CA SER A 134 17.55 -26.96 11.64
C SER A 134 16.19 -26.25 11.62
N VAL A 135 16.24 -24.96 11.28
CA VAL A 135 15.07 -24.18 10.87
C VAL A 135 14.62 -24.67 9.49
N ILE A 136 13.35 -25.01 9.38
CA ILE A 136 12.69 -25.52 8.16
C ILE A 136 11.36 -24.81 7.92
N CYS A 137 10.62 -25.19 6.87
CA CYS A 137 9.34 -24.56 6.50
C CYS A 137 8.34 -24.59 7.67
N SER A 138 8.12 -25.76 8.30
CA SER A 138 7.15 -25.92 9.39
C SER A 138 7.59 -25.32 10.73
N THR A 139 8.85 -24.89 10.83
CA THR A 139 9.33 -24.08 11.97
C THR A 139 8.55 -22.78 12.03
N CYS A 140 8.42 -22.07 10.90
CA CYS A 140 7.72 -20.80 10.82
C CYS A 140 6.25 -20.95 10.44
N HIS A 141 5.92 -21.94 9.60
CA HIS A 141 4.57 -22.15 9.09
C HIS A 141 3.81 -23.20 9.91
N PHE A 142 2.57 -22.90 10.28
CA PHE A 142 1.62 -23.82 10.88
C PHE A 142 0.55 -24.21 9.88
N ILE A 143 0.78 -25.32 9.19
CA ILE A 143 -0.04 -25.77 8.05
C ILE A 143 -1.46 -26.15 8.47
N HIS A 144 -1.70 -26.48 9.74
CA HIS A 144 -3.03 -26.87 10.25
C HIS A 144 -3.84 -25.69 10.83
N THR A 145 -3.46 -24.44 10.54
CA THR A 145 -4.31 -23.29 10.90
C THR A 145 -5.58 -23.25 10.05
N LYS A 146 -6.63 -22.59 10.56
CA LYS A 146 -7.92 -22.45 9.89
C LYS A 146 -7.83 -21.60 8.61
N THR A 147 -6.94 -20.61 8.59
CA THR A 147 -6.85 -19.61 7.50
C THR A 147 -5.41 -19.38 7.05
N ALA A 148 -5.21 -19.00 5.80
CA ALA A 148 -3.93 -18.64 5.19
C ALA A 148 -3.39 -17.25 5.60
N GLY A 149 -3.94 -16.63 6.65
CA GLY A 149 -3.53 -15.32 7.15
C GLY A 149 -2.01 -15.20 7.32
N LEU A 150 -1.47 -14.08 6.83
CA LEU A 150 -0.03 -13.78 6.61
C LEU A 150 0.87 -15.00 6.36
N LYS A 151 0.30 -15.87 5.52
CA LYS A 151 0.78 -17.14 4.98
C LYS A 151 1.16 -18.19 6.01
N LEU A 152 0.23 -18.50 6.92
CA LEU A 152 0.30 -19.60 7.88
C LEU A 152 1.40 -19.41 8.95
N MET A 153 1.93 -18.21 9.13
CA MET A 153 3.03 -17.99 10.07
C MET A 153 2.56 -18.18 11.53
N ARG A 154 3.34 -18.90 12.33
CA ARG A 154 3.08 -19.11 13.76
C ARG A 154 3.06 -17.79 14.52
N GLY A 155 2.11 -17.66 15.45
CA GLY A 155 1.98 -16.49 16.31
C GLY A 155 1.27 -15.29 15.69
N PHE A 156 0.81 -15.39 14.44
CA PHE A 156 -0.12 -14.44 13.85
C PHE A 156 -1.57 -14.83 14.14
N PRO A 157 -2.54 -13.90 14.00
CA PRO A 157 -3.96 -14.21 14.16
C PRO A 157 -4.40 -15.35 13.23
N ALA A 158 -5.25 -16.24 13.74
CA ALA A 158 -5.84 -17.34 12.95
C ALA A 158 -7.03 -16.89 12.09
N SER A 159 -7.53 -15.67 12.29
CA SER A 159 -8.60 -15.04 11.51
C SER A 159 -8.58 -13.53 11.78
N SER A 160 -9.46 -12.77 11.12
CA SER A 160 -9.63 -11.35 11.41
C SER A 160 -10.55 -11.10 12.61
N ASP A 161 -11.01 -12.16 13.27
CA ASP A 161 -11.79 -12.05 14.50
C ASP A 161 -11.01 -11.27 15.58
N PRO A 162 -11.61 -10.28 16.25
CA PRO A 162 -10.95 -9.51 17.30
C PRO A 162 -10.30 -10.35 18.41
N GLU A 163 -10.88 -11.50 18.77
CA GLU A 163 -10.30 -12.40 19.76
C GLU A 163 -9.02 -13.06 19.24
N ASP A 164 -9.01 -13.52 18.00
CA ASP A 164 -7.83 -14.12 17.38
C ASP A 164 -6.72 -13.09 17.18
N VAL A 165 -7.09 -11.85 16.86
CA VAL A 165 -6.16 -10.72 16.80
C VAL A 165 -5.59 -10.41 18.19
N ALA A 166 -6.41 -10.45 19.24
CA ALA A 166 -5.96 -10.23 20.62
C ALA A 166 -5.04 -11.35 21.14
N LYS A 167 -5.24 -12.59 20.67
CA LYS A 167 -4.40 -13.76 21.01
C LYS A 167 -3.09 -13.79 20.20
N ALA A 168 -2.94 -12.97 19.16
CA ALA A 168 -1.75 -12.96 18.34
C ALA A 168 -0.51 -12.55 19.15
N LYS A 169 0.56 -13.32 18.97
CA LYS A 169 1.83 -13.05 19.63
C LYS A 169 2.64 -11.97 18.92
N PHE A 170 2.50 -11.88 17.60
CA PHE A 170 3.27 -10.96 16.78
C PHE A 170 2.38 -9.94 16.10
N LYS A 171 2.75 -8.67 16.22
CA LYS A 171 2.02 -7.57 15.56
C LYS A 171 2.31 -7.50 14.07
N ASP A 172 3.57 -7.71 13.70
CA ASP A 172 4.04 -7.71 12.32
C ASP A 172 5.16 -8.73 12.12
N ARG A 173 5.59 -8.93 10.86
CA ARG A 173 6.65 -9.91 10.55
C ARG A 173 7.99 -9.56 11.17
N ARG A 174 8.29 -8.29 11.41
CA ARG A 174 9.55 -7.89 12.05
C ARG A 174 9.57 -8.30 13.51
N ASP A 175 8.42 -8.24 14.18
CA ASP A 175 8.24 -8.75 15.54
C ASP A 175 8.52 -10.26 15.61
N LEU A 176 7.98 -11.04 14.65
CA LEU A 176 8.33 -12.45 14.49
C LEU A 176 9.84 -12.63 14.27
N CYS A 177 10.47 -11.88 13.36
CA CYS A 177 11.91 -12.00 13.10
C CYS A 177 12.74 -11.64 14.35
N ARG A 178 12.34 -10.62 15.12
CA ARG A 178 13.02 -10.22 16.37
C ARG A 178 12.91 -11.29 17.45
N SER A 179 11.86 -12.11 17.45
CA SER A 179 11.75 -13.19 18.42
C SER A 179 12.88 -14.22 18.32
N CYS A 180 13.43 -14.43 17.11
CA CYS A 180 14.61 -15.26 16.88
C CYS A 180 15.91 -14.44 16.90
N HIS A 181 15.95 -13.31 16.19
CA HIS A 181 17.19 -12.57 15.94
C HIS A 181 17.52 -11.48 16.97
N GLY A 182 16.57 -11.13 17.85
CA GLY A 182 16.69 -10.06 18.82
C GLY A 182 17.06 -8.71 18.19
N GLU A 183 17.81 -7.91 18.93
CA GLU A 183 18.39 -6.63 18.46
C GLU A 183 19.38 -6.83 17.29
N GLY A 184 19.94 -8.04 17.16
CA GLY A 184 20.85 -8.42 16.08
C GLY A 184 20.19 -8.45 14.70
N LEU A 185 18.86 -8.42 14.60
CA LEU A 185 18.15 -8.38 13.32
C LEU A 185 18.59 -7.20 12.45
N LYS A 186 18.86 -6.04 13.05
CA LYS A 186 19.28 -4.84 12.31
C LYS A 186 20.60 -5.07 11.57
N ALA A 187 21.53 -5.79 12.18
CA ALA A 187 22.82 -6.15 11.59
C ALA A 187 22.70 -7.16 10.44
N LYS A 188 21.54 -7.83 10.31
CA LYS A 188 21.23 -8.77 9.22
C LYS A 188 20.47 -8.11 8.06
N SER A 189 20.26 -6.80 8.12
CA SER A 189 19.57 -6.08 7.05
C SER A 189 20.37 -6.15 5.75
N PRO A 190 19.73 -6.48 4.61
CA PRO A 190 20.40 -6.51 3.31
C PRO A 190 20.83 -5.10 2.83
N HIS A 191 20.42 -4.03 3.54
CA HIS A 191 20.72 -2.64 3.20
C HIS A 191 22.03 -2.11 3.76
N GLN A 192 22.70 -2.82 4.67
CA GLN A 192 23.89 -2.29 5.35
C GLN A 192 25.16 -2.22 4.46
N GLY A 193 25.08 -2.64 3.19
CA GLY A 193 26.18 -2.49 2.24
C GLY A 193 27.49 -3.16 2.68
N ARG A 194 28.57 -2.97 1.89
CA ARG A 194 29.89 -3.62 2.05
C ARG A 194 30.69 -3.23 3.32
N GLY A 195 30.04 -2.69 4.36
CA GLY A 195 30.70 -2.02 5.50
C GLY A 195 31.00 -2.89 6.73
N GLY A 196 30.61 -4.16 6.74
CA GLY A 196 31.05 -5.12 7.75
C GLY A 196 31.94 -6.18 7.10
N GLU A 197 32.99 -6.62 7.79
CA GLU A 197 33.97 -7.62 7.33
C GLU A 197 33.35 -9.00 6.96
N GLY A 198 32.03 -9.16 6.99
CA GLY A 198 31.30 -10.37 6.62
C GLY A 198 30.64 -10.26 5.25
N LYS A 199 30.95 -11.22 4.37
CA LYS A 199 30.30 -11.60 3.10
C LYS A 199 29.02 -10.81 2.75
N LYS A 200 29.04 -10.16 1.57
CA LYS A 200 27.93 -9.38 1.01
C LYS A 200 26.60 -10.16 1.06
N ALA A 201 25.55 -9.58 1.63
CA ALA A 201 24.18 -10.12 1.60
C ALA A 201 23.50 -10.02 0.21
N CYS A 202 24.29 -10.02 -0.87
CA CYS A 202 23.80 -9.85 -2.23
C CYS A 202 22.84 -10.96 -2.65
N SER A 203 23.12 -12.19 -2.23
CA SER A 203 22.32 -13.38 -2.56
C SER A 203 20.89 -13.34 -2.00
N PHE A 204 20.63 -12.47 -1.02
CA PHE A 204 19.26 -12.29 -0.52
C PHE A 204 18.35 -11.71 -1.60
N CYS A 205 18.84 -10.67 -2.30
CA CYS A 205 18.06 -9.99 -3.33
C CYS A 205 18.34 -10.53 -4.73
N HIS A 206 19.56 -11.00 -5.00
CA HIS A 206 20.02 -11.33 -6.35
C HIS A 206 20.22 -12.84 -6.51
N GLY A 207 19.65 -13.40 -7.59
CA GLY A 207 19.78 -14.83 -7.92
C GLY A 207 21.19 -15.22 -8.38
N LYS A 208 21.98 -14.24 -8.83
CA LYS A 208 23.42 -14.37 -9.12
C LYS A 208 24.15 -13.13 -8.65
N GLU A 209 25.46 -13.21 -8.42
CA GLU A 209 26.26 -12.02 -8.11
C GLU A 209 26.15 -11.02 -9.28
N PRO A 210 25.66 -9.78 -9.04
CA PRO A 210 25.49 -8.81 -10.10
C PRO A 210 26.84 -8.32 -10.62
N LYS A 211 26.97 -8.22 -11.94
CA LYS A 211 28.13 -7.65 -12.63
C LYS A 211 27.74 -6.37 -13.34
N GLU A 212 28.67 -5.43 -13.41
CA GLU A 212 28.45 -4.16 -14.10
C GLU A 212 28.12 -4.39 -15.58
N GLY A 213 27.12 -3.66 -16.09
CA GLY A 213 26.63 -3.80 -17.46
C GLY A 213 25.74 -5.03 -17.72
N GLU A 214 25.65 -6.00 -16.79
CA GLU A 214 24.75 -7.14 -16.95
C GLU A 214 23.33 -6.86 -16.48
N LYS A 215 22.35 -7.52 -17.12
CA LYS A 215 20.98 -7.54 -16.62
C LYS A 215 20.94 -8.16 -15.22
N ILE A 216 20.38 -7.40 -14.29
CA ILE A 216 20.17 -7.82 -12.90
C ILE A 216 19.17 -8.97 -12.88
N GLN A 217 19.48 -10.01 -12.11
CA GLN A 217 18.56 -11.12 -11.84
C GLN A 217 18.26 -11.14 -10.34
N PHE A 218 17.01 -10.86 -9.98
CA PHE A 218 16.56 -10.97 -8.60
C PHE A 218 16.21 -12.42 -8.26
N THR A 219 16.35 -12.79 -6.99
CA THR A 219 15.89 -14.10 -6.46
C THR A 219 14.38 -14.26 -6.59
N LYS A 220 13.65 -13.14 -6.46
CA LYS A 220 12.19 -13.05 -6.61
C LYS A 220 11.82 -11.68 -7.14
N ASN A 221 10.54 -11.47 -7.42
CA ASN A 221 10.01 -10.14 -7.71
C ASN A 221 10.46 -9.13 -6.63
N PRO A 222 11.06 -7.99 -7.00
CA PRO A 222 11.52 -6.98 -6.03
C PRO A 222 10.43 -6.49 -5.07
N VAL A 223 9.17 -6.44 -5.52
CA VAL A 223 8.04 -6.08 -4.65
C VAL A 223 7.89 -7.12 -3.54
N ASP A 224 7.88 -8.41 -3.87
CA ASP A 224 7.76 -9.48 -2.87
C ASP A 224 8.96 -9.51 -1.91
N LEU A 225 10.17 -9.28 -2.42
CA LEU A 225 11.39 -9.22 -1.61
C LEU A 225 11.36 -8.08 -0.60
N CYS A 226 10.97 -6.89 -1.03
CA CYS A 226 10.87 -5.73 -0.15
C CYS A 226 9.69 -5.86 0.82
N ASP A 227 8.54 -6.31 0.33
CA ASP A 227 7.34 -6.51 1.13
C ASP A 227 7.54 -7.58 2.21
N PHE A 228 8.45 -8.53 1.97
CA PHE A 228 8.82 -9.51 2.97
C PHE A 228 9.18 -8.84 4.30
N CYS A 229 10.06 -7.83 4.30
CA CYS A 229 10.50 -7.15 5.52
C CYS A 229 9.67 -5.90 5.86
N HIS A 230 9.17 -5.18 4.84
CA HIS A 230 8.61 -3.84 5.03
C HIS A 230 7.08 -3.82 5.09
N ALA A 231 6.38 -4.86 4.60
CA ALA A 231 4.93 -4.85 4.41
C ALA A 231 4.42 -3.59 3.68
N ALA A 232 5.25 -3.02 2.79
CA ALA A 232 5.02 -1.74 2.15
C ALA A 232 3.87 -1.75 1.13
N THR A 233 3.47 -2.92 0.65
CA THR A 233 2.31 -3.04 -0.24
C THR A 233 0.97 -2.87 0.49
N ARG A 234 0.97 -2.91 1.84
CA ARG A 234 -0.21 -2.61 2.65
C ARG A 234 -0.43 -1.11 2.78
N GLY A 235 -1.69 -0.69 2.77
CA GLY A 235 -2.07 0.71 3.03
C GLY A 235 -1.69 1.69 1.93
N GLY A 236 -1.53 1.20 0.69
CA GLY A 236 -1.34 2.06 -0.48
C GLY A 236 -0.09 2.93 -0.44
N HIS A 237 1.02 2.49 0.19
CA HIS A 237 2.25 3.28 0.34
C HIS A 237 2.64 4.03 -0.94
N PHE A 238 2.72 3.33 -2.07
CA PHE A 238 3.08 3.93 -3.36
C PHE A 238 2.03 4.90 -3.89
N LEU A 239 0.74 4.70 -3.61
CA LEU A 239 -0.34 5.61 -4.04
C LEU A 239 -0.24 6.97 -3.37
N LEU A 240 0.21 7.00 -2.12
CA LEU A 240 0.41 8.25 -1.38
C LEU A 240 1.59 9.07 -1.91
N VAL A 241 2.52 8.44 -2.64
CA VAL A 241 3.78 9.04 -3.08
C VAL A 241 4.09 8.74 -4.55
N ASN A 242 3.07 8.82 -5.42
CA ASN A 242 3.17 8.47 -6.83
C ASN A 242 3.28 9.70 -7.76
N PRO A 243 4.48 10.25 -7.98
CA PRO A 243 4.66 11.31 -8.97
C PRO A 243 4.50 10.80 -10.41
N PHE A 244 4.59 9.49 -10.66
CA PHE A 244 4.61 8.91 -12.00
C PHE A 244 3.28 9.01 -12.74
N ALA A 245 2.19 9.17 -11.98
CA ALA A 245 0.86 9.36 -12.54
C ALA A 245 0.49 10.84 -12.72
N ASP A 246 1.44 11.77 -12.46
CA ASP A 246 1.23 13.21 -12.66
C ASP A 246 1.44 13.57 -14.13
N PRO A 247 0.39 14.00 -14.86
CA PRO A 247 0.52 14.30 -16.29
C PRO A 247 1.47 15.46 -16.56
N ASN A 248 1.66 16.36 -15.59
CA ASN A 248 2.53 17.53 -15.75
C ASN A 248 4.02 17.20 -15.61
N LEU A 249 4.37 15.98 -15.19
CA LEU A 249 5.76 15.56 -15.00
C LEU A 249 6.25 14.54 -16.03
N LYS A 250 5.48 14.29 -17.10
CA LYS A 250 5.78 13.21 -18.07
C LYS A 250 7.19 13.30 -18.64
N GLU A 251 7.66 14.50 -18.97
CA GLU A 251 9.00 14.71 -19.51
C GLU A 251 10.09 14.55 -18.45
N GLU A 252 9.90 15.10 -17.26
CA GLU A 252 10.84 15.00 -16.15
C GLU A 252 11.00 13.56 -15.68
N ILE A 253 9.91 12.78 -15.65
CA ILE A 253 9.92 11.37 -15.31
C ILE A 253 10.82 10.60 -16.29
N ALA A 254 10.70 10.87 -17.59
CA ALA A 254 11.56 10.25 -18.60
C ALA A 254 13.03 10.66 -18.43
N LYS A 255 13.28 11.96 -18.15
CA LYS A 255 14.63 12.50 -17.91
C LYS A 255 15.28 11.97 -16.63
N ALA A 256 14.49 11.64 -15.62
CA ALA A 256 14.98 11.13 -14.33
C ALA A 256 15.63 9.75 -14.43
N ASN A 257 15.37 9.00 -15.52
CA ASN A 257 15.97 7.69 -15.81
C ASN A 257 15.97 6.74 -14.60
N LEU A 258 14.85 6.72 -13.86
CA LEU A 258 14.69 5.88 -12.68
C LEU A 258 14.64 4.40 -13.10
N PRO A 259 15.24 3.50 -12.31
CA PRO A 259 15.34 2.10 -12.69
C PRO A 259 13.95 1.46 -12.71
N MET A 260 13.61 0.81 -13.81
CA MET A 260 12.40 0.03 -13.99
C MET A 260 12.76 -1.45 -14.14
N ILE A 261 11.92 -2.34 -13.63
CA ILE A 261 12.09 -3.79 -13.75
C ILE A 261 10.98 -4.31 -14.66
N GLY A 262 11.36 -4.91 -15.79
CA GLY A 262 10.38 -5.34 -16.79
C GLY A 262 9.60 -4.19 -17.44
N GLY A 263 10.12 -2.97 -17.41
CA GLY A 263 9.42 -1.76 -17.87
C GLY A 263 8.43 -1.18 -16.86
N GLU A 264 8.38 -1.72 -15.65
CA GLU A 264 7.46 -1.27 -14.61
C GLU A 264 8.22 -0.67 -13.41
N TYR A 265 7.59 0.30 -12.74
CA TYR A 265 8.12 0.88 -11.51
C TYR A 265 7.97 -0.12 -10.36
N THR A 266 8.97 -0.18 -9.49
CA THR A 266 8.98 -1.07 -8.32
C THR A 266 9.53 -0.32 -7.10
N CYS A 267 9.68 -1.01 -5.97
CA CYS A 267 10.29 -0.44 -4.77
C CYS A 267 11.69 0.16 -5.07
N VAL A 268 12.46 -0.47 -5.96
CA VAL A 268 13.82 -0.01 -6.30
C VAL A 268 13.86 1.20 -7.25
N SER A 269 12.72 1.56 -7.84
CA SER A 269 12.57 2.79 -8.63
C SER A 269 12.59 4.03 -7.76
N CYS A 270 12.01 3.96 -6.56
CA CYS A 270 12.00 5.07 -5.61
C CYS A 270 13.12 4.94 -4.57
N HIS A 271 13.47 3.71 -4.18
CA HIS A 271 14.49 3.42 -3.16
C HIS A 271 15.77 2.85 -3.77
N ASN A 272 16.91 3.17 -3.17
CA ASN A 272 18.19 2.54 -3.45
C ASN A 272 18.58 1.59 -2.30
N PRO A 273 18.24 0.29 -2.40
CA PRO A 273 18.46 -0.66 -1.31
C PRO A 273 19.93 -0.94 -1.01
N HIS A 274 20.87 -0.48 -1.84
CA HIS A 274 22.31 -0.63 -1.61
C HIS A 274 22.91 0.52 -0.79
N GLY A 275 22.09 1.48 -0.36
CA GLY A 275 22.58 2.71 0.26
C GLY A 275 23.13 3.70 -0.76
N GLY A 276 23.94 4.67 -0.30
CA GLY A 276 24.57 5.69 -1.15
C GLY A 276 24.12 7.11 -0.81
N THR A 277 24.20 8.02 -1.78
CA THR A 277 23.88 9.46 -1.66
C THR A 277 22.39 9.77 -1.46
N GLY A 278 21.58 8.74 -1.19
CA GLY A 278 20.13 8.88 -1.08
C GLY A 278 19.68 9.71 0.13
N GLU A 279 18.45 10.16 0.04
CA GLU A 279 17.74 10.82 1.12
C GLU A 279 17.33 9.81 2.20
N GLU A 280 16.66 10.28 3.26
CA GLU A 280 16.14 9.39 4.31
C GLU A 280 15.39 8.18 3.74
N LYS A 281 15.51 7.03 4.43
CA LYS A 281 14.90 5.76 4.02
C LYS A 281 15.34 5.29 2.63
N PHE A 282 16.56 5.62 2.23
CA PHE A 282 17.16 5.21 0.96
C PHE A 282 16.45 5.76 -0.27
N LEU A 283 15.72 6.87 -0.17
CA LEU A 283 15.06 7.46 -1.33
C LEU A 283 16.08 8.00 -2.34
N ARG A 284 15.83 7.76 -3.62
CA ARG A 284 16.63 8.32 -4.73
C ARG A 284 16.38 9.82 -4.85
N LYS A 285 17.43 10.59 -5.13
CA LYS A 285 17.32 12.05 -5.27
C LYS A 285 16.42 12.43 -6.44
N GLU A 286 16.51 11.69 -7.53
CA GLU A 286 15.72 11.89 -8.75
C GLU A 286 14.23 11.66 -8.47
N PHE A 287 13.90 10.61 -7.71
CA PHE A 287 12.54 10.37 -7.25
C PHE A 287 12.05 11.50 -6.34
N VAL A 288 12.85 11.92 -5.35
CA VAL A 288 12.47 13.02 -4.44
C VAL A 288 12.23 14.31 -5.23
N ALA A 289 13.08 14.64 -6.20
CA ALA A 289 12.91 15.82 -7.06
C ALA A 289 11.59 15.79 -7.83
N LEU A 290 11.17 14.62 -8.35
CA LEU A 290 9.86 14.44 -8.98
C LEU A 290 8.72 14.58 -7.96
N ALA A 291 8.85 13.91 -6.81
CA ALA A 291 7.85 13.90 -5.75
C ALA A 291 7.57 15.31 -5.20
N LEU A 292 8.60 16.14 -5.06
CA LEU A 292 8.51 17.52 -4.59
C LEU A 292 7.82 18.47 -5.57
N LYS A 293 7.68 18.09 -6.85
CA LYS A 293 6.97 18.86 -7.88
C LYS A 293 5.55 18.37 -8.11
N SER A 294 5.26 17.12 -7.76
CA SER A 294 4.00 16.48 -8.11
C SER A 294 2.83 16.98 -7.28
N ALA A 295 1.68 17.15 -7.93
CA ALA A 295 0.39 17.38 -7.29
C ALA A 295 -0.23 16.10 -6.69
N ARG A 296 0.30 14.91 -7.03
CA ARG A 296 -0.23 13.60 -6.61
C ARG A 296 0.44 13.04 -5.36
N VAL A 297 1.53 13.64 -4.91
CA VAL A 297 2.21 13.23 -3.69
C VAL A 297 1.49 13.84 -2.49
N ARG A 298 1.35 13.06 -1.42
CA ARG A 298 0.88 13.53 -0.12
C ARG A 298 2.09 13.88 0.74
N PRO A 299 2.55 15.15 0.75
CA PRO A 299 3.77 15.52 1.47
C PRO A 299 3.61 15.51 3.00
N HIS A 300 2.37 15.64 3.47
CA HIS A 300 2.05 15.63 4.90
C HIS A 300 2.51 14.33 5.56
N PHE A 301 3.09 14.45 6.78
CA PHE A 301 3.61 13.34 7.58
C PHE A 301 4.86 12.63 7.02
N LEU A 302 5.44 13.16 5.94
CA LEU A 302 6.61 12.56 5.31
C LEU A 302 7.80 13.51 5.39
N LYS A 303 8.73 13.21 6.32
CA LYS A 303 9.94 14.00 6.55
C LYS A 303 10.78 14.22 5.29
N ALA A 304 10.76 13.25 4.37
CA ALA A 304 11.43 13.35 3.07
C ALA A 304 10.86 14.45 2.15
N PHE A 305 9.67 14.96 2.43
CA PHE A 305 8.95 15.90 1.58
C PHE A 305 8.63 17.23 2.28
N CYS A 306 9.33 17.60 3.34
CA CYS A 306 9.22 18.95 3.93
C CYS A 306 9.44 20.03 2.87
N GLU A 307 10.38 19.79 1.96
CA GLU A 307 10.66 20.69 0.85
C GLU A 307 9.49 20.82 -0.13
N ALA A 308 8.44 20.00 -0.09
CA ALA A 308 7.29 20.20 -0.98
C ALA A 308 6.66 21.57 -0.70
N CYS A 309 6.66 21.98 0.56
CA CYS A 309 6.12 23.26 1.01
C CYS A 309 7.20 24.29 1.30
N HIS A 310 8.38 23.85 1.77
CA HIS A 310 9.46 24.73 2.21
C HIS A 310 10.60 24.82 1.20
N THR A 311 11.33 25.93 1.18
CA THR A 311 12.54 26.07 0.34
C THR A 311 13.73 25.30 0.92
N VAL A 312 13.69 24.99 2.21
CA VAL A 312 14.72 24.26 2.95
C VAL A 312 14.09 23.30 3.96
N ARG A 313 14.84 22.26 4.36
CA ARG A 313 14.41 21.39 5.46
C ARG A 313 14.61 22.09 6.82
N PRO A 314 13.76 21.79 7.80
CA PRO A 314 14.04 22.17 9.18
C PRO A 314 15.40 21.62 9.63
N LYS A 315 16.23 22.46 10.27
CA LYS A 315 17.55 22.05 10.76
C LYS A 315 17.48 21.00 11.86
N LEU A 316 16.43 21.06 12.69
CA LEU A 316 16.24 20.19 13.83
C LEU A 316 14.81 19.61 13.83
N PRO A 317 14.60 18.43 14.42
CA PRO A 317 13.26 17.88 14.62
C PRO A 317 12.39 18.82 15.46
N LYS A 318 11.08 18.88 15.19
CA LYS A 318 10.13 19.61 16.01
C LYS A 318 10.25 19.18 17.48
N GLY A 319 10.29 20.16 18.39
CA GLY A 319 10.38 19.94 19.83
C GLY A 319 11.81 19.75 20.37
N ALA A 320 12.82 19.63 19.51
CA ALA A 320 14.21 19.66 19.96
C ALA A 320 14.59 21.08 20.45
N PRO A 321 15.48 21.22 21.45
CA PRO A 321 16.02 22.52 21.83
C PRO A 321 16.63 23.25 20.63
N GLY A 322 16.15 24.47 20.36
CA GLY A 322 16.58 25.27 19.21
C GLY A 322 15.94 24.89 17.86
N ALA A 323 14.92 24.02 17.85
CA ALA A 323 14.19 23.71 16.63
C ALA A 323 13.45 24.95 16.09
N GLN A 324 13.52 25.11 14.77
CA GLN A 324 12.83 26.21 14.10
C GLN A 324 11.32 26.08 14.28
N THR A 325 10.64 27.20 14.54
CA THR A 325 9.18 27.26 14.43
C THR A 325 8.77 27.16 12.96
N LEU A 326 7.55 26.71 12.67
CA LEU A 326 7.08 26.61 11.28
C LEU A 326 7.13 27.97 10.55
N ALA A 327 6.89 29.06 11.29
CA ALA A 327 6.97 30.43 10.79
C ALA A 327 8.40 30.85 10.40
N GLU A 328 9.43 30.22 10.95
CA GLU A 328 10.84 30.50 10.66
C GLU A 328 11.38 29.72 9.46
N ILE A 329 10.62 28.77 8.91
CA ILE A 329 11.06 27.94 7.79
C ILE A 329 10.42 28.49 6.50
N PRO A 330 11.19 29.09 5.59
CA PRO A 330 10.62 29.78 4.43
C PRO A 330 9.79 28.83 3.56
N LEU A 331 8.60 29.29 3.18
CA LEU A 331 7.72 28.60 2.24
C LEU A 331 8.18 28.84 0.80
N ARG A 332 7.87 27.89 -0.10
CA ARG A 332 8.15 28.00 -1.53
C ARG A 332 7.31 29.06 -2.25
N SER A 333 6.21 29.48 -1.63
CA SER A 333 5.36 30.55 -2.12
C SER A 333 5.01 31.45 -0.94
N ASP A 334 5.01 32.75 -1.22
CA ASP A 334 4.54 33.80 -0.34
C ASP A 334 3.03 33.74 -0.13
N ASP A 335 2.25 33.28 -1.11
CA ASP A 335 0.83 32.95 -0.98
C ASP A 335 0.61 31.52 -0.46
N PRO A 336 0.18 31.34 0.81
CA PRO A 336 -0.08 30.02 1.37
C PRO A 336 -1.17 29.25 0.62
N ASN A 337 -2.11 29.94 -0.01
CA ASN A 337 -3.19 29.28 -0.72
C ASN A 337 -2.69 28.70 -2.03
N ALA A 338 -1.96 29.47 -2.85
CA ALA A 338 -1.29 28.95 -4.04
C ALA A 338 -0.40 27.74 -3.70
N LEU A 339 0.31 27.79 -2.57
CA LEU A 339 1.13 26.68 -2.10
C LEU A 339 0.32 25.40 -1.83
N CYS A 340 -0.76 25.51 -1.05
CA CYS A 340 -1.62 24.38 -0.70
C CYS A 340 -2.40 23.86 -1.93
N ASN A 341 -2.90 24.79 -2.74
CA ASN A 341 -3.75 24.51 -3.89
C ASN A 341 -3.02 23.78 -5.02
N ARG A 342 -1.68 23.88 -5.10
CA ARG A 342 -0.88 23.02 -5.99
C ARG A 342 -1.27 21.54 -5.88
N CYS A 343 -1.60 21.07 -4.68
CA CYS A 343 -2.10 19.71 -4.46
C CYS A 343 -3.62 19.69 -4.29
N HIS A 344 -4.20 20.64 -3.54
CA HIS A 344 -5.61 20.61 -3.14
C HIS A 344 -6.61 21.03 -4.24
N GLU A 345 -6.18 21.78 -5.26
CA GLU A 345 -7.02 22.13 -6.43
C GLU A 345 -6.79 21.19 -7.62
N SER A 346 -5.88 20.22 -7.51
CA SER A 346 -5.62 19.23 -8.57
C SER A 346 -6.81 18.29 -8.85
N GLY A 347 -7.85 18.33 -8.01
CA GLY A 347 -8.95 17.35 -8.03
C GLY A 347 -8.61 16.01 -7.37
N LEU A 348 -7.36 15.84 -6.90
CA LEU A 348 -6.89 14.60 -6.26
C LEU A 348 -6.87 14.68 -4.73
N SER A 349 -7.11 15.87 -4.18
CA SER A 349 -7.23 16.13 -2.75
C SER A 349 -8.45 16.98 -2.49
N LYS A 350 -9.01 16.91 -1.28
CA LYS A 350 -10.19 17.70 -0.91
C LYS A 350 -9.83 19.19 -0.99
N ALA A 351 -10.58 19.93 -1.80
CA ALA A 351 -10.42 21.38 -1.96
C ALA A 351 -10.82 22.16 -0.70
N ASN A 352 -10.65 23.48 -0.74
CA ASN A 352 -10.99 24.37 0.37
C ASN A 352 -12.48 24.32 0.71
N ALA A 353 -12.79 24.09 1.99
CA ALA A 353 -14.17 24.11 2.49
C ALA A 353 -14.70 25.55 2.68
N HIS A 354 -13.83 26.56 2.69
CA HIS A 354 -14.16 27.96 2.96
C HIS A 354 -13.62 28.89 1.86
N PRO A 355 -14.35 29.96 1.48
CA PRO A 355 -13.80 30.99 0.60
C PRO A 355 -12.64 31.72 1.29
N ILE A 356 -11.47 31.71 0.67
CA ILE A 356 -10.27 32.43 1.10
C ILE A 356 -10.47 33.90 0.71
N LYS A 357 -10.72 34.78 1.68
CA LYS A 357 -11.06 36.19 1.47
C LYS A 357 -10.46 37.07 2.56
N VAL A 358 -10.37 38.37 2.26
CA VAL A 358 -10.11 39.43 3.25
C VAL A 358 -11.17 39.35 4.35
N VAL A 359 -10.72 39.47 5.60
CA VAL A 359 -11.61 39.45 6.75
C VAL A 359 -11.98 40.87 7.14
N GLU A 360 -13.28 41.14 7.13
CA GLU A 360 -13.83 42.47 7.35
C GLU A 360 -14.95 42.45 8.40
N GLY A 361 -15.25 43.63 8.93
CA GLY A 361 -16.33 43.88 9.87
C GLY A 361 -16.29 42.96 11.09
N VAL A 362 -17.46 42.46 11.49
CA VAL A 362 -17.64 41.67 12.72
C VAL A 362 -16.81 40.37 12.76
N PHE A 363 -16.35 39.86 11.62
CA PHE A 363 -15.54 38.65 11.59
C PHE A 363 -14.09 38.91 11.98
N LYS A 364 -13.58 40.13 11.75
CA LYS A 364 -12.20 40.49 12.11
C LYS A 364 -11.98 40.40 13.62
N ASP A 365 -12.97 40.86 14.40
CA ASP A 365 -12.92 40.84 15.86
C ASP A 365 -13.23 39.46 16.46
N ARG A 366 -13.75 38.53 15.66
CA ARG A 366 -14.10 37.17 16.10
C ARG A 366 -13.00 36.15 15.84
N ILE A 367 -12.00 36.47 15.00
CA ILE A 367 -10.89 35.54 14.79
C ILE A 367 -10.13 35.34 16.10
N PRO A 368 -9.91 34.10 16.55
CA PRO A 368 -9.19 33.88 17.79
C PRO A 368 -7.77 34.45 17.74
N ALA A 369 -7.33 34.99 18.86
CA ALA A 369 -5.96 35.43 19.02
C ALA A 369 -4.98 34.29 18.69
N GLY A 370 -3.97 34.57 17.86
CA GLY A 370 -2.98 33.58 17.43
C GLY A 370 -3.34 32.79 16.17
N TRP A 371 -4.52 33.00 15.57
CA TRP A 371 -4.83 32.45 14.26
C TRP A 371 -4.23 33.35 13.17
N PRO A 372 -3.32 32.85 12.32
CA PRO A 372 -2.59 33.70 11.40
C PRO A 372 -3.51 34.16 10.26
N LEU A 373 -3.49 35.45 9.97
CA LEU A 373 -3.99 36.00 8.72
C LEU A 373 -2.82 36.34 7.81
N HIS A 374 -2.98 36.13 6.50
CA HIS A 374 -2.00 36.55 5.51
C HIS A 374 -2.56 37.77 4.79
N ASN A 375 -1.91 38.92 4.95
CA ASN A 375 -2.37 40.21 4.39
C ASN A 375 -3.85 40.50 4.73
N GLY A 376 -4.24 40.26 5.99
CA GLY A 376 -5.63 40.47 6.46
C GLY A 376 -6.66 39.46 5.93
N SER A 377 -6.23 38.45 5.18
CA SER A 377 -7.10 37.42 4.61
C SER A 377 -6.98 36.09 5.32
N LEU A 378 -8.09 35.33 5.35
CA LEU A 378 -8.06 33.91 5.72
C LEU A 378 -7.24 33.16 4.67
N THR A 379 -6.44 32.20 5.12
CA THR A 379 -5.73 31.24 4.26
C THR A 379 -5.92 29.83 4.78
N CYS A 380 -5.46 28.84 4.03
CA CYS A 380 -5.37 27.46 4.50
C CYS A 380 -4.69 27.38 5.88
N LEU A 381 -3.61 28.14 6.11
CA LEU A 381 -2.84 28.14 7.36
C LEU A 381 -3.53 28.84 8.54
N THR A 382 -4.58 29.62 8.28
CA THR A 382 -5.40 30.22 9.34
C THR A 382 -6.09 29.11 10.13
N CYS A 383 -6.79 28.21 9.43
CA CYS A 383 -7.53 27.12 10.05
C CYS A 383 -6.72 25.84 10.20
N HIS A 384 -5.66 25.64 9.41
CA HIS A 384 -4.82 24.45 9.48
C HIS A 384 -3.43 24.74 10.06
N THR A 385 -2.87 23.81 10.83
CA THR A 385 -1.49 23.92 11.35
C THR A 385 -0.42 23.49 10.35
N GLY A 386 -0.79 23.16 9.11
CA GLY A 386 0.15 22.76 8.04
C GLY A 386 0.79 21.39 8.22
N GLY A 387 0.33 20.59 9.20
CA GLY A 387 0.88 19.27 9.47
C GLY A 387 2.31 19.29 9.98
N ASP A 388 2.57 20.20 10.92
CA ASP A 388 3.84 20.36 11.64
C ASP A 388 4.30 19.12 12.44
N SER A 389 3.47 18.08 12.54
CA SER A 389 3.81 16.79 13.11
C SER A 389 4.21 15.79 12.01
N PRO A 390 5.35 15.08 12.13
CA PRO A 390 5.67 13.94 11.26
C PRO A 390 4.74 12.74 11.53
N VAL A 391 3.90 12.81 12.58
CA VAL A 391 2.97 11.77 12.97
C VAL A 391 1.54 12.28 12.79
N LEU A 392 0.70 11.48 12.12
CA LEU A 392 -0.73 11.69 12.08
C LEU A 392 -1.29 11.67 13.50
N ASP A 393 -1.86 12.79 13.93
CA ASP A 393 -2.69 12.83 15.13
C ASP A 393 -4.06 12.27 14.78
N PRO A 394 -4.42 11.06 15.27
CA PRO A 394 -5.72 10.47 14.96
C PRO A 394 -6.88 11.29 15.53
N ALA A 395 -6.65 12.11 16.56
CA ALA A 395 -7.66 12.99 17.15
C ALA A 395 -7.84 14.28 16.31
N ASN A 396 -6.87 14.64 15.47
CA ASN A 396 -6.93 15.80 14.60
C ASN A 396 -6.40 15.49 13.18
N PRO A 397 -7.04 14.56 12.45
CA PRO A 397 -6.52 14.04 11.18
C PRO A 397 -6.51 15.08 10.05
N ASN A 398 -7.22 16.21 10.24
CA ASN A 398 -7.31 17.32 9.31
C ASN A 398 -6.46 18.52 9.72
N PHE A 399 -5.66 18.43 10.79
CA PHE A 399 -4.79 19.52 11.26
C PHE A 399 -5.51 20.82 11.62
N LEU A 400 -6.74 20.73 12.10
CA LEU A 400 -7.51 21.92 12.44
C LEU A 400 -6.86 22.60 13.65
N ARG A 401 -6.55 23.88 13.53
CA ARG A 401 -5.96 24.71 14.58
C ARG A 401 -6.91 24.78 15.77
N GLY A 402 -6.38 24.59 16.97
CA GLY A 402 -7.17 24.52 18.21
C GLY A 402 -7.89 23.19 18.44
N GLY A 403 -7.72 22.21 17.54
CA GLY A 403 -8.21 20.85 17.76
C GLY A 403 -7.44 20.09 18.86
N PRO A 404 -7.84 18.85 19.18
CA PRO A 404 -8.87 18.08 18.49
C PRO A 404 -10.29 18.60 18.76
N TYR A 405 -11.15 18.49 17.74
CA TYR A 405 -12.56 18.85 17.81
C TYR A 405 -13.41 17.58 17.81
N LYS A 406 -14.51 17.56 18.56
CA LYS A 406 -15.42 16.40 18.59
C LYS A 406 -16.16 16.24 17.28
N VAL A 407 -16.57 17.37 16.70
CA VAL A 407 -17.30 17.48 15.43
C VAL A 407 -16.63 18.52 14.56
N ARG A 408 -16.65 18.34 13.23
CA ARG A 408 -15.84 19.17 12.33
C ARG A 408 -16.22 20.65 12.43
N ASN A 409 -17.50 20.94 12.61
CA ASN A 409 -18.02 22.31 12.64
C ASN A 409 -17.63 23.10 13.89
N GLU A 410 -17.12 22.46 14.95
CA GLU A 410 -16.59 23.18 16.11
C GLU A 410 -15.46 24.16 15.73
N VAL A 411 -14.68 23.83 14.70
CA VAL A 411 -13.66 24.77 14.20
C VAL A 411 -14.29 26.07 13.67
N CYS A 412 -15.48 25.98 13.06
CA CYS A 412 -16.20 27.12 12.50
C CYS A 412 -16.72 28.05 13.61
N TRP A 413 -17.07 27.50 14.78
CA TRP A 413 -17.58 28.26 15.92
C TRP A 413 -16.56 29.17 16.58
N ASN A 414 -15.27 29.00 16.23
CA ASN A 414 -14.24 29.95 16.61
C ASN A 414 -14.43 31.34 15.98
N CYS A 415 -15.08 31.43 14.81
CA CYS A 415 -15.29 32.71 14.10
C CYS A 415 -16.78 33.02 13.86
N HIS A 416 -17.63 32.00 13.84
CA HIS A 416 -19.07 32.10 13.59
C HIS A 416 -19.87 31.86 14.87
N ARG A 417 -20.91 32.65 15.11
CA ARG A 417 -21.87 32.33 16.16
C ARG A 417 -22.80 31.24 15.67
N GLN A 418 -22.96 30.18 16.46
CA GLN A 418 -23.80 29.04 16.09
C GLN A 418 -25.25 29.45 15.79
N ALA A 419 -25.82 30.38 16.57
CA ALA A 419 -27.18 30.90 16.34
C ALA A 419 -27.32 31.65 15.01
N GLU A 420 -26.32 32.48 14.65
CA GLU A 420 -26.30 33.18 13.36
C GLU A 420 -26.14 32.18 12.21
N PHE A 421 -25.26 31.19 12.36
CA PHE A 421 -25.03 30.17 11.34
C PHE A 421 -26.25 29.26 11.13
N ALA A 422 -26.93 28.86 12.21
CA ALA A 422 -28.16 28.04 12.14
C ALA A 422 -29.29 28.74 11.38
N SER A 423 -29.32 30.08 11.39
CA SER A 423 -30.28 30.86 10.60
C SER A 423 -30.02 30.82 9.08
N ILE A 424 -28.82 30.39 8.68
CA ILE A 424 -28.44 30.19 7.28
C ILE A 424 -28.77 28.75 6.90
N ASN A 425 -30.04 28.35 7.00
CA ASN A 425 -30.50 27.05 6.51
C ASN A 425 -30.66 27.11 4.99
N PRO A 426 -29.72 26.56 4.18
CA PRO A 426 -29.82 26.65 2.73
C PRO A 426 -31.04 25.90 2.20
N HIS A 427 -31.55 24.87 2.90
CA HIS A 427 -32.67 24.07 2.44
C HIS A 427 -33.98 24.85 2.42
N GLU A 428 -34.23 25.70 3.41
CA GLU A 428 -35.41 26.57 3.44
C GLU A 428 -35.40 27.59 2.30
N ARG A 429 -34.21 28.12 1.96
CA ARG A 429 -34.03 29.10 0.89
C ARG A 429 -34.11 28.45 -0.49
N ILE A 430 -33.55 27.25 -0.65
CA ILE A 430 -33.60 26.48 -1.90
C ILE A 430 -35.06 26.18 -2.29
N ASN A 431 -35.92 25.82 -1.33
CA ASN A 431 -37.35 25.58 -1.59
C ASN A 431 -38.09 26.83 -2.11
N LYS A 432 -37.55 28.02 -1.86
CA LYS A 432 -38.05 29.30 -2.35
C LYS A 432 -37.30 29.80 -3.60
N LEU A 433 -36.38 29.00 -4.14
CA LEU A 433 -35.47 29.37 -5.24
C LEU A 433 -34.60 30.61 -4.92
N GLU A 434 -34.28 30.76 -3.63
CA GLU A 434 -33.43 31.83 -3.10
C GLU A 434 -32.08 31.28 -2.63
N GLY A 435 -31.08 32.15 -2.57
CA GLY A 435 -29.78 31.79 -1.99
C GLY A 435 -29.02 30.70 -2.76
N CYS A 436 -29.34 30.48 -4.05
CA CYS A 436 -28.66 29.48 -4.89
C CYS A 436 -27.14 29.69 -4.93
N GLU A 437 -26.69 30.95 -4.80
CA GLU A 437 -25.29 31.32 -4.69
C GLU A 437 -24.60 30.75 -3.44
N PHE A 438 -25.33 30.23 -2.45
CA PHE A 438 -24.72 29.50 -1.34
C PHE A 438 -23.96 28.26 -1.85
N CYS A 439 -24.56 27.55 -2.81
CA CYS A 439 -23.98 26.35 -3.41
C CYS A 439 -23.32 26.63 -4.77
N HIS A 440 -23.89 27.52 -5.58
CA HIS A 440 -23.47 27.75 -6.96
C HIS A 440 -22.52 28.95 -7.11
N GLN A 441 -21.56 28.85 -8.04
CA GLN A 441 -20.67 29.97 -8.40
C GLN A 441 -21.47 31.12 -8.99
N THR A 442 -22.48 30.80 -9.79
CA THR A 442 -23.40 31.73 -10.43
C THR A 442 -24.83 31.28 -10.14
N LYS A 443 -25.74 32.25 -9.95
CA LYS A 443 -27.16 31.94 -9.77
C LYS A 443 -27.68 31.22 -11.04
N PRO A 444 -28.21 29.99 -10.93
CA PRO A 444 -28.81 29.31 -12.08
C PRO A 444 -30.00 30.11 -12.64
N ASP A 445 -30.19 30.06 -13.96
CA ASP A 445 -31.35 30.69 -14.60
C ASP A 445 -32.59 29.83 -14.31
N ILE A 446 -33.40 30.29 -13.36
CA ILE A 446 -34.55 29.54 -12.85
C ILE A 446 -35.61 29.31 -13.94
N GLU A 447 -35.80 30.27 -14.84
CA GLU A 447 -36.81 30.16 -15.90
C GLU A 447 -36.41 29.12 -16.94
N LYS A 448 -35.11 29.06 -17.29
CA LYS A 448 -34.58 27.99 -18.13
C LYS A 448 -34.69 26.61 -17.46
N LEU A 449 -34.43 26.51 -16.15
CA LEU A 449 -34.61 25.24 -15.41
C LEU A 449 -36.07 24.79 -15.41
N LYS A 450 -37.02 25.71 -15.17
CA LYS A 450 -38.47 25.43 -15.24
C LYS A 450 -38.91 24.99 -16.63
N ALA A 451 -38.32 25.57 -17.68
CA ALA A 451 -38.56 25.19 -19.08
C ALA A 451 -37.89 23.87 -19.49
N GLY A 452 -37.24 23.15 -18.58
CA GLY A 452 -36.54 21.88 -18.86
C GLY A 452 -35.23 22.06 -19.63
N ILE A 453 -34.71 23.28 -19.75
CA ILE A 453 -33.47 23.57 -20.46
C ILE A 453 -32.30 23.25 -19.54
N ALA A 454 -31.53 22.23 -19.91
CA ALA A 454 -30.35 21.82 -19.18
C ALA A 454 -29.34 22.98 -19.08
N GLN A 455 -28.84 23.23 -17.87
CA GLN A 455 -27.80 24.21 -17.61
C GLN A 455 -26.60 23.54 -16.95
N SER A 456 -25.41 23.91 -17.41
CA SER A 456 -24.19 23.60 -16.67
C SER A 456 -24.13 24.50 -15.43
N VAL A 457 -24.51 23.96 -14.28
CA VAL A 457 -24.34 24.64 -13.00
C VAL A 457 -22.94 24.35 -12.46
N LYS A 458 -22.21 25.40 -12.07
CA LYS A 458 -20.92 25.26 -11.38
C LYS A 458 -21.15 25.46 -9.89
N PHE A 459 -20.67 24.52 -9.07
CA PHE A 459 -20.69 24.66 -7.62
C PHE A 459 -19.48 25.47 -7.13
N LYS A 460 -19.64 26.21 -6.02
CA LYS A 460 -18.56 26.97 -5.37
C LYS A 460 -17.43 26.08 -4.86
N GLY A 461 -17.68 24.77 -4.76
CA GLY A 461 -16.70 23.76 -4.40
C GLY A 461 -17.27 22.38 -4.65
N ASP A 462 -16.58 21.37 -4.15
CA ASP A 462 -17.11 20.00 -4.09
C ASP A 462 -18.44 19.97 -3.32
N ILE A 463 -19.44 19.26 -3.85
CA ILE A 463 -20.79 19.26 -3.28
C ILE A 463 -20.82 18.70 -1.85
N VAL A 464 -20.02 17.66 -1.56
CA VAL A 464 -19.91 17.11 -0.21
C VAL A 464 -19.32 18.15 0.72
N LEU A 465 -18.30 18.89 0.27
CA LEU A 465 -17.73 20.00 1.06
C LEU A 465 -18.74 21.11 1.35
N LEU A 466 -19.65 21.42 0.42
CA LEU A 466 -20.70 22.41 0.65
C LEU A 466 -21.71 21.93 1.71
N CYS A 467 -22.09 20.66 1.67
CA CYS A 467 -23.03 20.06 2.62
C CYS A 467 -22.44 19.95 4.03
N ILE A 468 -21.20 19.47 4.15
CA ILE A 468 -20.56 19.23 5.45
C ILE A 468 -20.14 20.52 6.18
N ARG A 469 -20.40 21.70 5.61
CA ARG A 469 -20.35 22.97 6.36
C ARG A 469 -21.40 23.02 7.47
N CYS A 470 -22.52 22.33 7.27
CA CYS A 470 -23.65 22.35 8.19
C CYS A 470 -23.94 20.96 8.79
N HIS A 471 -23.54 19.87 8.11
CA HIS A 471 -23.82 18.49 8.51
C HIS A 471 -22.54 17.72 8.83
N GLU A 472 -22.62 16.74 9.73
CA GLU A 472 -21.53 15.78 9.90
C GLU A 472 -21.43 14.85 8.68
N PRO A 473 -20.23 14.35 8.33
CA PRO A 473 -20.03 13.50 7.14
C PRO A 473 -20.89 12.24 7.12
N PHE A 474 -21.30 11.74 8.30
CA PHE A 474 -22.02 10.48 8.47
C PHE A 474 -23.55 10.61 8.37
N ASP A 475 -24.09 11.83 8.50
CA ASP A 475 -25.52 12.10 8.37
C ASP A 475 -25.90 12.53 6.95
N HIS A 476 -24.98 12.36 5.98
CA HIS A 476 -25.27 12.76 4.61
C HIS A 476 -26.39 11.87 4.07
N PRO A 477 -27.53 12.45 3.67
CA PRO A 477 -28.60 11.62 3.16
C PRO A 477 -28.24 11.02 1.79
N SER A 478 -27.09 11.31 1.15
CA SER A 478 -26.77 10.99 -0.26
C SER A 478 -26.47 9.52 -0.55
N SER A 479 -26.68 8.64 0.42
CA SER A 479 -27.08 7.26 0.15
C SER A 479 -28.52 7.17 -0.42
N ILE A 480 -29.25 8.27 -0.44
CA ILE A 480 -30.53 8.56 -1.09
C ILE A 480 -30.26 9.62 -2.18
N PRO A 481 -30.69 9.49 -3.43
CA PRO A 481 -30.45 10.51 -4.47
C PRO A 481 -31.18 11.83 -4.14
N HIS A 482 -30.45 12.95 -4.00
CA HIS A 482 -31.01 14.31 -3.70
C HIS A 482 -31.25 15.14 -4.94
N VAL A 483 -30.78 14.66 -6.09
CA VAL A 483 -31.22 15.15 -7.39
C VAL A 483 -32.62 14.56 -7.56
N GLY A 484 -33.61 15.24 -6.98
CA GLY A 484 -34.99 14.77 -6.93
C GLY A 484 -35.46 14.31 -8.30
N LYS A 485 -36.22 13.21 -8.33
CA LYS A 485 -37.16 12.99 -9.42
C LYS A 485 -38.02 14.24 -9.50
N LEU A 486 -37.87 15.01 -10.59
CA LEU A 486 -38.88 15.99 -10.97
C LEU A 486 -40.21 15.23 -10.97
N ASN A 487 -41.13 15.66 -10.10
CA ASN A 487 -42.47 15.11 -10.05
C ASN A 487 -43.06 15.24 -11.46
N LYS A 488 -43.42 14.10 -12.06
CA LYS A 488 -44.34 14.08 -13.19
C LYS A 488 -45.72 14.35 -12.58
N GLU A 489 -46.24 15.56 -12.78
CA GLU A 489 -47.68 15.74 -12.93
C GLU A 489 -48.10 15.32 -14.34
#